data_AF-A0A1H7P2V8-F1
#
_entry.id   AF-A0A1H7P2V8-F1
#
_cell.length_a   1.000
_cell.length_b   1.000
_cell.length_c   1.000
_cell.angle_alpha   90.00
_cell.angle_beta   90.00
_cell.angle_gamma   90.00
#
_symmetry.space_group_name_H-M   'P 1'
#
loop_
_entity.id
_entity.type
_entity.pdbx_description
1 polymer ?
#
loop_
_entity_poly.entity_id
_entity_poly.type
_entity_poly.pdbx_seq_one_letter_code
_entity_poly.pdbx_strand_id
1 'polypeptide(L)'
;MTKVNATFTDGNTLICVFPSSRNNGVYLVKAEPHFNDLIITHDCPACHYGQKECKHVQVAAELYRRWQWWEPEKTIHTVTRKIVLSPDWEQIQLPPSQEEMIRAVIDHAS
;
A
#
# COMPACT_ATOMS: atom_id res chain seq x y z
N MET A 1 10.83 8.32 3.74
CA MET A 1 9.67 7.63 3.16
C MET A 1 9.74 6.15 3.50
N THR A 2 8.62 5.51 3.82
CA THR A 2 8.57 4.05 3.97
C THR A 2 8.65 3.42 2.58
N LYS A 3 9.73 2.67 2.31
CA LYS A 3 9.92 2.01 1.01
C LYS A 3 8.95 0.83 0.87
N VAL A 4 8.29 0.72 -0.27
CA VAL A 4 7.52 -0.48 -0.65
C VAL A 4 8.41 -1.37 -1.49
N ASN A 5 8.49 -2.65 -1.15
CA ASN A 5 9.32 -3.63 -1.86
C ASN A 5 8.63 -4.15 -3.12
N ALA A 6 7.33 -4.42 -3.02
CA ALA A 6 6.52 -4.97 -4.10
C ALA A 6 5.03 -4.67 -3.85
N THR A 7 4.26 -4.74 -4.94
CA THR A 7 2.81 -4.56 -4.94
C THR A 7 2.16 -5.65 -5.76
N PHE A 8 1.05 -6.17 -5.25
CA PHE A 8 0.29 -7.25 -5.88
C PHE A 8 -1.20 -6.92 -5.95
N THR A 9 -1.94 -7.64 -6.80
CA THR A 9 -3.39 -7.54 -6.87
C THR A 9 -4.06 -8.88 -7.20
N ASP A 10 -5.32 -9.03 -6.79
CA ASP A 10 -6.25 -10.07 -7.25
C ASP A 10 -7.28 -9.52 -8.27
N GLY A 11 -7.04 -8.32 -8.80
CA GLY A 11 -7.93 -7.59 -9.72
C GLY A 11 -8.80 -6.55 -9.04
N ASN A 12 -9.07 -6.67 -7.73
CA ASN A 12 -9.88 -5.71 -6.97
C ASN A 12 -9.13 -5.09 -5.78
N THR A 13 -8.23 -5.87 -5.20
CA THR A 13 -7.51 -5.53 -3.97
C THR A 13 -6.07 -5.15 -4.28
N LEU A 14 -5.53 -4.17 -3.56
CA LEU A 14 -4.10 -3.85 -3.60
C LEU A 14 -3.39 -4.46 -2.39
N ILE A 15 -2.31 -5.19 -2.61
CA ILE A 15 -1.47 -5.74 -1.55
C ILE A 15 -0.09 -5.08 -1.62
N CYS A 16 0.28 -4.37 -0.57
CA CYS A 16 1.56 -3.69 -0.44
C CYS A 16 2.49 -4.49 0.48
N VAL A 17 3.73 -4.71 0.02
CA VAL A 17 4.77 -5.41 0.79
C VAL A 17 5.79 -4.40 1.30
N PHE A 18 5.86 -4.27 2.62
CA PHE A 18 6.81 -3.40 3.30
C PHE A 18 7.93 -4.21 3.95
N PRO A 19 9.20 -3.82 3.79
CA PRO A 19 10.28 -4.47 4.53
C PRO A 19 10.15 -4.19 6.03
N SER A 20 10.46 -5.20 6.85
CA SER A 20 10.68 -4.96 8.28
C SER A 20 11.89 -4.07 8.49
N SER A 21 11.80 -3.10 9.41
CA SER A 21 12.93 -2.26 9.79
C SER A 21 14.11 -3.04 10.40
N ARG A 22 13.86 -4.28 10.86
CA ARG A 22 14.88 -5.21 11.36
C ARG A 22 15.38 -6.19 10.29
N ASN A 23 14.98 -6.02 9.02
CA ASN A 23 15.33 -6.87 7.87
C ASN A 23 15.08 -8.38 8.09
N ASN A 24 14.15 -8.73 8.98
CA ASN A 24 13.86 -10.11 9.38
C ASN A 24 12.55 -10.65 8.78
N GLY A 25 11.98 -9.94 7.81
CA GLY A 25 10.71 -10.30 7.20
C GLY A 25 10.04 -9.11 6.51
N VAL A 26 8.78 -9.31 6.16
CA VAL A 26 7.94 -8.30 5.49
C VAL A 26 6.61 -8.14 6.21
N TYR A 27 6.04 -6.95 6.10
CA TYR A 27 4.66 -6.67 6.48
C TYR A 27 3.81 -6.57 5.23
N LEU A 28 2.69 -7.28 5.23
CA LEU A 28 1.68 -7.18 4.20
C LEU A 28 0.60 -6.22 4.68
N VAL A 29 0.17 -5.35 3.78
CA VAL A 29 -0.99 -4.48 3.98
C VAL A 29 -1.90 -4.65 2.78
N LYS A 30 -3.16 -4.98 3.04
CA LYS A 30 -4.18 -5.23 2.02
C LYS A 30 -5.18 -4.08 2.04
N ALA A 31 -5.35 -3.41 0.91
CA ALA A 31 -6.33 -2.34 0.71
C ALA A 31 -7.43 -2.83 -0.22
N GLU A 32 -8.62 -3.05 0.34
CA GLU A 32 -9.78 -3.65 -0.34
C GLU A 32 -10.94 -2.65 -0.39
N PRO A 33 -11.44 -2.29 -1.58
CA PRO A 33 -12.56 -1.38 -1.70
C PRO A 33 -13.89 -2.07 -1.37
N HIS A 34 -14.74 -1.36 -0.63
CA HIS A 34 -16.12 -1.73 -0.35
C HIS A 34 -17.01 -0.49 -0.52
N PHE A 35 -17.61 -0.32 -1.70
CA PHE A 35 -18.40 0.88 -2.03
C PHE A 35 -17.60 2.18 -1.77
N ASN A 36 -18.03 2.96 -0.78
CA ASN A 36 -17.43 4.24 -0.37
C ASN A 36 -16.34 4.08 0.69
N ASP A 37 -16.06 2.85 1.11
CA ASP A 37 -15.08 2.51 2.13
C ASP A 37 -13.86 1.84 1.51
N LEU A 38 -12.70 2.08 2.12
CA LEU A 38 -11.46 1.36 1.86
C LEU A 38 -11.05 0.62 3.12
N ILE A 39 -11.16 -0.70 3.12
CA ILE A 39 -10.77 -1.53 4.25
C ILE A 39 -9.29 -1.87 4.12
N ILE A 40 -8.49 -1.36 5.06
CA ILE A 40 -7.07 -1.64 5.14
C ILE A 40 -6.81 -2.68 6.21
N THR A 41 -6.52 -3.90 5.78
CA THR A 41 -6.14 -5.01 6.66
C THR A 41 -4.62 -5.02 6.83
N HIS A 42 -4.12 -5.11 8.06
CA HIS A 42 -2.70 -5.26 8.33
C HIS A 42 -2.42 -5.82 9.73
N ASP A 43 -1.20 -6.30 9.95
CA ASP A 43 -0.73 -6.76 11.27
C ASP A 43 0.67 -6.19 11.53
N CYS A 44 0.76 -4.86 11.53
CA CYS A 44 2.03 -4.16 11.75
C CYS A 44 2.30 -3.97 13.25
N PRO A 45 3.58 -3.81 13.67
CA PRO A 45 3.91 -3.62 15.09
C PRO A 45 3.17 -2.46 15.75
N ALA A 46 2.88 -1.39 15.01
CA ALA A 46 2.12 -0.23 15.49
C ALA A 46 0.75 -0.62 16.09
N CYS A 47 0.09 -1.66 15.57
CA CYS A 47 -1.18 -2.18 16.10
C CYS A 47 -1.04 -2.72 17.53
N HIS A 48 0.12 -3.33 17.85
CA HIS A 48 0.35 -3.96 19.15
C HIS A 48 0.87 -2.97 20.21
N TYR A 49 1.44 -1.83 19.79
CA TYR A 49 2.01 -0.83 20.69
C TYR A 49 1.08 0.38 20.93
N GLY A 50 -0.22 0.25 20.61
CA GLY A 50 -1.22 1.29 20.90
C GLY A 50 -1.06 2.59 20.12
N GLN A 51 -0.32 2.55 19.00
CA GLN A 51 -0.19 3.72 18.12
C GLN A 51 -1.48 3.89 17.32
N LYS A 52 -2.08 5.09 17.38
CA LYS A 52 -3.33 5.39 16.65
C LYS A 52 -3.15 5.40 15.13
N GLU A 53 -1.93 5.60 14.65
CA GLU A 53 -1.64 5.77 13.23
C GLU A 53 -0.48 4.87 12.79
N CYS A 54 -0.71 4.05 11.76
CA CYS A 54 0.32 3.21 11.17
C CYS A 54 0.78 3.81 9.83
N LYS A 55 2.07 4.09 9.69
CA LYS A 55 2.64 4.62 8.44
C LYS A 55 2.41 3.69 7.24
N HIS A 56 2.37 2.38 7.44
CA HIS A 56 2.10 1.42 6.36
C HIS A 56 0.66 1.54 5.83
N VAL A 57 -0.31 1.85 6.71
CA VAL A 57 -1.70 2.11 6.33
C VAL A 57 -1.78 3.38 5.48
N GLN A 58 -1.13 4.46 5.93
CA GLN A 58 -1.11 5.74 5.19
C GLN A 58 -0.52 5.56 3.78
N VAL A 59 0.62 4.87 3.68
CA VAL A 59 1.26 4.60 2.37
C VAL A 59 0.40 3.67 1.52
N ALA A 60 -0.19 2.61 2.07
CA ALA A 60 -1.06 1.72 1.30
C ALA A 60 -2.30 2.45 0.76
N ALA A 61 -2.90 3.35 1.55
CA ALA A 61 -4.01 4.19 1.09
C ALA A 61 -3.61 5.12 -0.06
N GLU A 62 -2.43 5.76 0.04
CA GLU A 62 -1.91 6.62 -1.03
C GLU A 62 -1.64 5.83 -2.32
N LEU A 63 -1.02 4.66 -2.19
CA LEU A 63 -0.74 3.79 -3.33
C LEU A 63 -2.03 3.25 -3.97
N TYR A 64 -3.04 2.92 -3.16
CA TYR A 64 -4.35 2.54 -3.66
C TYR A 64 -4.99 3.68 -4.46
N ARG A 65 -4.98 4.92 -3.94
CA ARG A 65 -5.50 6.10 -4.64
C ARG A 65 -4.77 6.36 -5.96
N ARG A 66 -3.45 6.13 -6.00
CA ARG A 66 -2.67 6.24 -7.25
C ARG A 66 -3.03 5.16 -8.26
N TRP A 67 -3.22 3.93 -7.78
CA TRP A 67 -3.60 2.79 -8.62
C TRP A 67 -5.01 2.96 -9.21
N GLN A 68 -5.97 3.36 -8.37
CA GLN A 68 -7.38 3.55 -8.70
C GLN A 68 -7.74 5.05 -8.77
N TRP A 69 -6.95 5.84 -9.50
CA TRP A 69 -7.07 7.31 -9.56
C TRP A 69 -8.43 7.82 -10.05
N TRP A 70 -9.21 6.97 -10.73
CA TRP A 70 -10.53 7.26 -11.26
C TRP A 70 -11.65 7.04 -10.24
N GLU A 71 -11.38 6.36 -9.11
CA GLU A 71 -12.37 6.15 -8.06
C GLU A 71 -12.58 7.42 -7.21
N PRO A 72 -13.79 7.63 -6.66
CA PRO A 72 -14.02 8.69 -5.69
C PRO A 72 -13.24 8.45 -4.39
N GLU A 73 -13.04 9.51 -3.60
CA GLU A 73 -12.38 9.38 -2.30
C GLU A 73 -13.17 8.44 -1.37
N LYS A 74 -12.44 7.52 -0.73
CA LYS A 74 -13.00 6.49 0.15
C LYS A 74 -12.68 6.77 1.62
N THR A 75 -13.63 6.43 2.49
CA THR A 75 -13.44 6.45 3.95
C THR A 75 -12.57 5.28 4.36
N ILE A 76 -11.48 5.54 5.08
CA ILE A 76 -10.52 4.51 5.46
C ILE A 76 -10.94 3.85 6.77
N HIS A 77 -11.05 2.53 6.77
CA HIS A 77 -11.20 1.71 7.98
C HIS A 77 -10.03 0.75 8.09
N THR A 78 -9.56 0.50 9.31
CA THR A 78 -8.45 -0.41 9.55
C THR A 78 -8.90 -1.68 10.27
N VAL A 79 -8.36 -2.81 9.84
CA VAL A 79 -8.63 -4.12 10.44
C VAL A 79 -7.29 -4.78 10.79
N THR A 80 -7.13 -5.18 12.06
CA THR A 80 -5.93 -5.90 12.49
C THR A 80 -6.09 -7.39 12.23
N ARG A 81 -5.40 -7.90 11.20
CA ARG A 81 -5.41 -9.34 10.86
C ARG A 81 -4.17 -9.71 10.06
N LYS A 82 -3.61 -10.88 10.36
CA LYS A 82 -2.52 -11.47 9.58
C LYS A 82 -2.97 -11.78 8.15
N ILE A 83 -2.17 -11.38 7.18
CA ILE A 83 -2.36 -11.67 5.75
C ILE A 83 -1.38 -12.77 5.36
N VAL A 84 -1.84 -13.69 4.50
CA VAL A 84 -1.03 -14.76 3.90
C VAL A 84 -0.98 -14.49 2.41
N LEU A 85 0.21 -14.61 1.81
CA LEU A 85 0.38 -14.47 0.37
C LEU A 85 -0.43 -15.53 -0.36
N SER A 86 -1.14 -15.13 -1.42
CA SER A 86 -1.80 -16.05 -2.34
C SER A 86 -0.95 -16.24 -3.60
N PRO A 87 -0.83 -17.47 -4.15
CA PRO A 87 -0.19 -17.69 -5.44
C PRO A 87 -0.95 -17.06 -6.61
N ASP A 88 -2.25 -16.78 -6.43
CA ASP A 88 -3.11 -16.21 -7.46
C ASP A 88 -2.98 -14.67 -7.58
N TRP A 89 -2.10 -14.06 -6.78
CA TRP A 89 -1.88 -12.62 -6.84
C TRP A 89 -0.85 -12.26 -7.88
N GLU A 90 -1.22 -11.32 -8.74
CA GLU A 90 -0.36 -10.79 -9.78
C GLU A 90 0.49 -9.65 -9.24
N GLN A 91 1.80 -9.70 -9.50
CA GLN A 91 2.67 -8.58 -9.18
C GLN A 91 2.46 -7.46 -10.20
N ILE A 92 2.20 -6.25 -9.71
CA ILE A 92 1.96 -5.07 -10.56
C ILE A 92 2.98 -3.97 -10.27
N GLN A 93 3.25 -3.16 -11.28
CA GLN A 93 3.95 -1.89 -11.12
C GLN A 93 2.91 -0.79 -10.93
N LEU A 94 3.11 0.06 -9.92
CA LEU A 94 2.21 1.18 -9.68
C LEU A 94 2.54 2.36 -10.59
N PRO A 95 1.55 3.20 -10.95
CA PRO A 95 1.81 4.46 -11.62
C PRO A 95 2.79 5.31 -10.83
N PRO A 96 3.75 6.03 -11.46
CA PRO A 96 4.75 6.84 -10.76
C PRO A 96 4.10 7.96 -9.94
N SER A 97 4.77 8.37 -8.87
CA SER A 97 4.36 9.52 -8.07
C SER A 97 4.67 10.81 -8.83
N GLN A 98 4.07 11.90 -8.41
CA GLN A 98 4.38 13.21 -8.97
C GLN A 98 5.86 13.57 -8.84
N GLU A 99 6.50 13.23 -7.72
CA GLU A 99 7.94 13.43 -7.53
C GLU A 99 8.77 12.58 -8.51
N GLU A 100 8.41 11.31 -8.70
CA GLU A 100 9.07 10.43 -9.66
C GLU A 100 8.90 10.94 -11.10
N MET A 101 7.72 11.44 -11.45
CA MET A 101 7.48 12.06 -12.76
C MET A 101 8.33 13.32 -12.95
N ILE A 102 8.41 14.19 -11.95
CA ILE A 102 9.22 15.42 -12.03
C ILE A 102 10.71 15.06 -12.20
N ARG A 103 11.21 14.09 -11.43
CA ARG A 103 12.61 13.64 -11.56
C ARG A 103 12.91 13.07 -12.94
N ALA A 104 12.03 12.22 -13.47
CA ALA A 104 12.19 11.67 -14.81
C ALA A 104 12.29 12.79 -15.88
N VAL A 105 11.49 13.85 -15.76
CA VAL A 105 11.55 15.00 -16.69
C VAL A 105 12.88 15.74 -16.57
N ILE A 106 13.40 15.95 -15.36
CA ILE A 106 14.68 16.65 -15.13
C ILE A 106 15.87 15.81 -15.65
N ASP A 107 15.87 14.51 -15.38
CA ASP A 107 16.94 13.59 -15.79
C ASP A 107 17.00 13.42 -17.32
N HIS A 108 15.87 13.53 -18.02
CA HIS A 108 15.80 13.48 -19.49
C HIS A 108 16.05 14.83 -20.19
N ALA A 109 16.12 15.93 -19.43
CA ALA A 109 16.42 17.27 -19.95
C ALA A 109 17.91 17.65 -19.83
N SER A 110 18.74 16.74 -19.28
CA SER A 110 20.20 16.88 -19.12
C SER A 110 20.95 16.05 -20.15
#